data_AF-A0ABD6EYT0-F1
#
_entry.id   AF-A0ABD6EYT0-F1
#
_cell.length_a   1.000
_cell.length_b   1.000
_cell.length_c   1.000
_cell.angle_alpha   90.00
_cell.angle_beta   90.00
_cell.angle_gamma   90.00
#
_symmetry.space_group_name_H-M   'P 1'
#
loop_
_entity.id
_entity.type
_entity.pdbx_description
1 polymer ?
#
loop_
_entity_poly.entity_id
_entity_poly.type
_entity_poly.pdbx_seq_one_letter_code
_entity_poly.pdbx_strand_id
1 'polypeptide(L)'
;MGCLMVELTDEQRAYCFKENYGNFIDACQNKCYIDMQIMPLFHNFHLERIVYGTLFPILVTFVVLANVMVVIVLSKKYMITPTNVVLKYMAIADLCVGLVPLPWTFFYHTLGNNEKDEHIQLWWCYMYKYCMDAIPPVFHNIAMWLTILLAGQR
;
A
#
# COMPACT_ATOMS: atom_id res chain seq x y z
N MET A 1 -34.04 -17.53 6.19
CA MET A 1 -33.45 -17.38 4.84
C MET A 1 -32.05 -17.92 4.90
N GLY A 2 -31.87 -19.19 4.52
CA GLY A 2 -30.57 -19.86 4.55
C GLY A 2 -29.75 -19.46 3.34
N CYS A 3 -28.51 -19.05 3.57
CA CYS A 3 -27.52 -18.90 2.52
C CYS A 3 -27.10 -20.30 2.04
N LEU A 4 -27.29 -20.58 0.75
CA LEU A 4 -26.67 -21.73 0.10
C LEU A 4 -25.26 -21.28 -0.28
N MET A 5 -24.23 -21.82 0.37
CA MET A 5 -22.84 -21.55 0.01
C MET A 5 -22.63 -22.03 -1.43
N VAL A 6 -22.53 -21.09 -2.38
CA VAL A 6 -22.22 -21.41 -3.77
C VAL A 6 -20.72 -21.64 -3.86
N GLU A 7 -20.29 -22.76 -4.43
CA GLU A 7 -18.89 -22.96 -4.83
C GLU A 7 -18.56 -21.98 -5.96
N LEU A 8 -18.01 -20.82 -5.60
CA LEU A 8 -17.46 -19.88 -6.57
C LEU A 8 -16.19 -20.44 -7.19
N THR A 9 -16.14 -20.46 -8.51
CA THR A 9 -14.92 -20.75 -9.27
C THR A 9 -13.90 -19.64 -9.09
N ASP A 10 -12.61 -19.98 -9.13
CA ASP A 10 -11.51 -19.02 -8.96
C ASP A 10 -11.52 -17.92 -10.04
N GLU A 11 -12.12 -18.19 -11.21
CA GLU A 11 -12.36 -17.21 -12.27
C GLU A 11 -13.35 -16.13 -11.86
N GLN A 12 -14.46 -16.49 -11.20
CA GLN A 12 -15.45 -15.51 -10.70
C GLN A 12 -14.84 -14.63 -9.59
N ARG A 13 -13.96 -15.21 -8.77
CA ARG A 13 -13.19 -14.46 -7.78
C ARG A 13 -12.25 -13.47 -8.46
N ALA A 14 -11.44 -13.94 -9.40
CA ALA A 14 -10.52 -13.10 -10.15
C ALA A 14 -11.25 -11.95 -10.86
N TYR A 15 -12.42 -12.21 -11.46
CA TYR A 15 -13.23 -11.19 -12.14
C TYR A 15 -13.69 -10.06 -11.19
N CYS A 16 -14.20 -10.39 -10.01
CA CYS A 16 -14.63 -9.39 -9.02
C CYS A 16 -13.49 -8.48 -8.55
N PHE A 17 -12.33 -9.07 -8.24
CA PHE A 17 -11.17 -8.30 -7.79
C PHE A 17 -10.54 -7.48 -8.92
N LYS A 18 -10.61 -7.96 -10.17
CA LYS A 18 -9.95 -7.35 -11.33
C LYS A 18 -10.78 -6.27 -12.02
N GLU A 19 -12.06 -6.52 -12.31
CA GLU A 19 -12.90 -5.57 -13.05
C GLU A 19 -13.67 -4.62 -12.15
N ASN A 20 -14.18 -5.12 -11.03
CA ASN A 20 -15.03 -4.34 -10.14
C ASN A 20 -14.26 -3.70 -8.97
N TYR A 21 -12.94 -3.91 -8.88
CA TYR A 21 -12.11 -3.50 -7.74
C TYR A 21 -12.70 -3.93 -6.39
N GLY A 22 -13.41 -5.07 -6.37
CA GLY A 22 -14.09 -5.56 -5.17
C GLY A 22 -13.09 -5.84 -4.04
N ASN A 23 -13.45 -5.51 -2.81
CA ASN A 23 -12.64 -5.80 -1.63
C ASN A 23 -12.97 -7.17 -1.03
N PHE A 24 -14.20 -7.68 -1.22
CA PHE A 24 -14.59 -9.03 -0.85
C PHE A 24 -15.81 -9.51 -1.65
N ILE A 25 -15.97 -10.83 -1.78
CA ILE A 25 -17.16 -11.45 -2.38
C ILE A 25 -18.02 -12.06 -1.29
N ASP A 26 -19.31 -11.75 -1.33
CA ASP A 26 -20.31 -12.48 -0.55
C ASP A 26 -20.74 -13.74 -1.33
N ALA A 27 -20.29 -14.89 -0.84
CA ALA A 27 -20.63 -16.21 -1.41
C ALA A 27 -22.14 -16.54 -1.28
N CYS A 28 -22.88 -15.84 -0.41
CA CYS A 28 -24.31 -16.05 -0.21
C CYS A 28 -25.17 -15.35 -1.26
N GLN A 29 -24.72 -14.18 -1.73
CA GLN A 29 -25.43 -13.39 -2.73
C GLN A 29 -24.76 -13.42 -4.11
N ASN A 30 -23.59 -14.06 -4.22
CA ASN A 30 -22.70 -14.02 -5.38
C ASN A 30 -22.48 -12.58 -5.86
N LYS A 31 -22.28 -11.66 -4.90
CA LYS A 31 -22.08 -10.23 -5.17
C LYS A 31 -20.68 -9.79 -4.78
N CYS A 32 -20.10 -9.02 -5.67
CA CYS A 32 -18.83 -8.35 -5.48
C CYS A 32 -19.07 -7.06 -4.70
N TYR A 33 -18.49 -6.94 -3.50
CA TYR A 33 -18.58 -5.74 -2.68
C TYR A 33 -17.29 -4.92 -2.81
N ILE A 34 -17.44 -3.71 -3.33
CA ILE A 34 -16.42 -2.67 -3.34
C ILE A 34 -16.53 -1.95 -2.00
N ASP A 35 -15.70 -2.32 -1.03
CA ASP A 35 -15.70 -1.64 0.27
C ASP A 35 -14.91 -0.32 0.18
N MET A 36 -15.49 0.65 -0.53
CA MET A 36 -15.03 2.04 -0.55
C MET A 36 -15.59 2.81 0.65
N GLN A 37 -15.50 2.28 1.88
CA GLN A 37 -15.94 3.03 3.06
C GLN A 37 -15.06 4.24 3.43
N ILE A 38 -14.10 4.65 2.59
CA ILE A 38 -13.47 5.97 2.68
C ILE A 38 -13.39 6.64 1.30
N MET A 39 -14.51 6.98 0.64
CA MET A 39 -14.55 8.23 -0.15
C MET A 39 -15.96 8.67 -0.63
N PRO A 40 -16.77 9.35 0.20
CA PRO A 40 -17.89 10.14 -0.31
C PRO A 40 -17.47 11.40 -1.09
N LEU A 41 -16.16 11.65 -1.29
CA LEU A 41 -15.63 12.83 -2.01
C LEU A 41 -15.38 12.58 -3.52
N PHE A 42 -15.87 11.46 -4.05
CA PHE A 42 -15.38 10.84 -5.29
C PHE A 42 -16.40 10.84 -6.42
N HIS A 43 -17.09 11.96 -6.62
CA HIS A 43 -18.03 12.09 -7.73
C HIS A 43 -17.31 12.25 -9.10
N ASN A 44 -15.97 12.26 -9.14
CA ASN A 44 -15.18 12.51 -10.35
C ASN A 44 -14.05 11.47 -10.51
N PHE A 45 -14.30 10.38 -11.24
CA PHE A 45 -13.31 9.37 -11.65
C PHE A 45 -12.04 9.95 -12.30
N HIS A 46 -12.15 11.15 -12.91
CA HIS A 46 -11.00 11.81 -13.54
C HIS A 46 -9.98 12.34 -12.53
N LEU A 47 -10.42 12.71 -11.32
CA LEU A 47 -9.53 13.17 -10.25
C LEU A 47 -8.80 12.02 -9.58
N GLU A 48 -9.48 10.87 -9.41
CA GLU A 48 -8.88 9.63 -8.89
C GLU A 48 -7.61 9.27 -9.66
N ARG A 49 -7.74 9.16 -10.98
CA ARG A 49 -6.64 8.74 -11.85
C ARG A 49 -5.44 9.68 -11.77
N ILE A 50 -5.68 10.98 -11.59
CA ILE A 50 -4.62 11.98 -11.46
C ILE A 50 -3.97 11.91 -10.09
N VAL A 51 -4.76 11.77 -9.03
CA VAL A 51 -4.25 11.70 -7.66
C VAL A 51 -3.42 10.44 -7.46
N TYR A 52 -3.94 9.27 -7.81
CA TYR A 52 -3.23 8.01 -7.63
C TYR A 52 -2.19 7.74 -8.72
N GLY A 53 -2.44 8.19 -9.95
CA GLY A 53 -1.52 7.96 -11.07
C GLY A 53 -0.34 8.92 -11.11
N THR A 54 -0.46 10.13 -10.58
CA THR A 54 0.59 11.17 -10.71
C THR A 54 0.99 11.77 -9.37
N LEU A 55 0.04 12.20 -8.55
CA LEU A 55 0.36 12.90 -7.31
C LEU A 55 0.98 11.96 -6.26
N PHE A 56 0.40 10.77 -6.09
CA PHE A 56 0.87 9.75 -5.17
C PHE A 56 2.32 9.30 -5.43
N PRO A 57 2.72 8.88 -6.65
CA PRO A 57 4.11 8.47 -6.89
C PRO A 57 5.12 9.63 -6.71
N ILE A 58 4.73 10.87 -7.03
CA ILE A 58 5.59 12.05 -6.79
C ILE A 58 5.83 12.24 -5.29
N LEU A 59 4.77 12.19 -4.48
CA LEU A 59 4.87 12.33 -3.03
C LEU A 59 5.71 11.21 -2.43
N VAL A 60 5.47 9.95 -2.82
CA VAL A 60 6.23 8.82 -2.30
C VAL A 60 7.70 8.92 -2.68
N THR A 61 8.01 9.39 -3.89
CA THR A 61 9.41 9.64 -4.31
C THR A 61 10.07 10.69 -3.42
N PHE A 62 9.39 11.79 -3.13
CA PHE A 62 9.92 12.84 -2.25
C PHE A 62 10.16 12.33 -0.83
N VAL A 63 9.22 11.55 -0.28
CA VAL A 63 9.33 10.93 1.05
C VAL A 63 10.51 9.96 1.10
N VAL A 64 10.69 9.12 0.07
CA VAL A 64 11.83 8.21 0.00
C VAL A 64 13.15 8.98 -0.06
N LEU A 65 13.27 9.99 -0.91
CA LEU A 65 14.48 10.81 -1.00
C LEU A 65 14.83 11.48 0.33
N ALA A 66 13.84 12.09 1.00
CA ALA A 66 14.03 12.73 2.30
C ALA A 66 14.51 11.74 3.36
N ASN A 67 13.86 10.58 3.48
CA ASN A 67 14.25 9.58 4.48
C ASN A 67 15.61 8.93 4.17
N VAL A 68 15.99 8.75 2.89
CA VAL A 68 17.33 8.30 2.52
C VAL A 68 18.39 9.30 2.99
N MET A 69 18.17 10.60 2.80
CA MET A 69 19.09 11.63 3.30
C MET A 69 19.25 11.54 4.82
N VAL A 70 18.16 11.36 5.56
CA VAL A 70 18.20 11.21 7.03
C VAL A 70 19.03 9.99 7.44
N VAL A 71 18.82 8.84 6.79
CA VAL A 71 19.61 7.62 7.06
C VAL A 71 21.09 7.85 6.77
N ILE A 72 21.44 8.50 5.66
CA ILE A 72 22.83 8.79 5.29
C ILE A 72 23.50 9.70 6.33
N VAL A 73 22.82 10.78 6.75
CA VAL A 73 23.33 11.74 7.74
C VAL A 73 23.55 11.07 9.10
N LEU A 74 22.61 10.23 9.53
CA LEU A 74 22.68 9.53 10.82
C LEU A 74 23.61 8.30 10.81
N SER A 75 23.94 7.75 9.63
CA SER A 75 24.89 6.63 9.50
C SER A 75 26.35 7.03 9.75
N LYS A 76 26.64 8.34 9.83
CA LYS A 76 28.01 8.83 10.06
C LYS A 76 28.50 8.41 11.46
N LYS A 77 29.69 7.78 11.52
CA LYS A 77 30.28 7.16 12.72
C LYS A 77 30.35 8.04 13.96
N TYR A 78 30.44 9.36 13.78
CA TYR A 78 30.49 10.35 14.86
C TYR A 78 29.13 10.59 15.57
N MET A 79 28.02 10.18 14.94
CA MET A 79 26.66 10.45 15.42
C MET A 79 26.00 9.21 16.02
N ILE A 80 26.74 8.17 16.40
CA ILE A 80 26.17 6.94 16.96
C ILE A 80 25.90 7.15 18.47
N THR A 81 24.75 7.75 18.77
CA THR A 81 24.17 7.82 20.12
C THR A 81 22.93 6.93 20.19
N PRO A 82 22.49 6.46 21.36
CA PRO A 82 21.29 5.63 21.50
C PRO A 82 20.06 6.27 20.82
N THR A 83 19.90 7.59 20.99
CA THR A 83 18.86 8.40 20.34
C THR A 83 18.95 8.38 18.81
N ASN A 84 20.15 8.55 18.26
CA ASN A 84 20.38 8.59 16.82
C ASN A 84 20.21 7.21 16.15
N VAL A 85 20.44 6.13 16.90
CA VAL A 85 20.15 4.77 16.44
C VAL A 85 18.64 4.56 16.28
N VAL A 86 17.83 5.01 17.24
CA VAL A 86 16.35 4.94 17.14
C VAL A 86 15.83 5.80 15.98
N LEU A 87 16.35 7.03 15.83
CA LEU A 87 16.02 7.90 14.70
C LEU A 87 16.36 7.26 13.34
N LYS A 88 17.49 6.54 13.26
CA LYS A 88 17.87 5.80 12.04
C LYS A 88 16.86 4.69 11.73
N TYR A 89 16.43 3.91 12.72
CA TYR A 89 15.44 2.85 12.51
C TYR A 89 14.06 3.39 12.14
N MET A 90 13.67 4.54 12.69
CA MET A 90 12.45 5.25 12.30
C MET A 90 12.50 5.62 10.82
N ALA A 91 13.57 6.28 10.38
CA ALA A 91 13.74 6.65 8.97
C ALA A 91 13.78 5.43 8.04
N ILE A 92 14.32 4.30 8.48
CA ILE A 92 14.27 3.03 7.72
C ILE A 92 12.83 2.50 7.63
N ALA A 93 12.05 2.54 8.70
CA ALA A 93 10.65 2.14 8.68
C ALA A 93 9.85 3.02 7.71
N ASP A 94 10.06 4.34 7.74
CA ASP A 94 9.43 5.29 6.82
C ASP A 94 9.86 5.08 5.35
N LEU A 95 11.08 4.62 5.10
CA LEU A 95 11.50 4.18 3.76
C LEU A 95 10.74 2.95 3.29
N CYS A 96 10.55 1.95 4.16
CA CYS A 96 9.81 0.74 3.83
C CYS A 96 8.35 1.04 3.47
N VAL A 97 7.71 2.01 4.14
CA VAL A 97 6.35 2.48 3.82
C VAL A 97 6.25 2.91 2.36
N GLY A 98 7.25 3.65 1.84
CA GLY A 98 7.25 4.14 0.46
C GLY A 98 7.77 3.11 -0.57
N LEU A 99 8.77 2.31 -0.20
CA LEU A 99 9.38 1.32 -1.08
C LEU A 99 8.52 0.08 -1.34
N VAL A 100 7.59 -0.27 -0.46
CA VAL A 100 6.66 -1.39 -0.67
C VAL A 100 5.63 -1.10 -1.78
N PRO A 101 4.94 0.05 -1.81
CA PRO A 101 3.97 0.37 -2.86
C PRO A 101 4.62 0.87 -4.17
N LEU A 102 5.82 1.46 -4.13
CA LEU A 102 6.48 2.03 -5.32
C LEU A 102 6.69 1.04 -6.49
N PRO A 103 7.23 -0.17 -6.29
CA PRO A 103 7.43 -1.14 -7.36
C PRO A 103 6.11 -1.57 -7.99
N TRP A 104 5.05 -1.68 -7.18
CA TRP A 104 3.72 -2.02 -7.65
C TRP A 104 3.11 -0.89 -8.47
N THR A 105 3.14 0.36 -7.99
CA THR A 105 2.66 1.50 -8.79
C THR A 105 3.48 1.69 -10.05
N PHE A 106 4.80 1.52 -9.99
CA PHE A 106 5.66 1.59 -11.17
C PHE A 106 5.36 0.47 -12.17
N PHE A 107 5.13 -0.76 -11.71
CA PHE A 107 4.76 -1.89 -12.55
C PHE A 107 3.43 -1.63 -13.26
N TYR A 108 2.39 -1.21 -12.54
CA TYR A 108 1.08 -0.95 -13.13
C TYR A 108 1.04 0.32 -13.99
N HIS A 109 1.80 1.36 -13.66
CA HIS A 109 1.74 2.65 -14.36
C HIS A 109 2.77 2.80 -15.49
N THR A 110 3.99 2.28 -15.32
CA THR A 110 5.08 2.43 -16.31
C THR A 110 5.08 1.32 -17.36
N LEU A 111 4.75 0.06 -17.01
CA LEU A 111 4.69 -1.00 -18.02
C LEU A 111 3.47 -0.90 -18.94
N GLY A 112 2.49 -0.03 -18.65
CA GLY A 112 1.46 0.37 -19.62
C GLY A 112 0.77 -0.77 -20.35
N ASN A 113 0.67 -1.97 -19.76
CA ASN A 113 0.13 -3.15 -20.42
C ASN A 113 -1.40 -3.14 -20.30
N ASN A 114 -2.02 -2.12 -20.89
CA ASN A 114 -3.46 -1.90 -20.91
C ASN A 114 -4.26 -2.99 -21.65
N GLU A 115 -3.65 -4.08 -22.17
CA GLU A 115 -4.39 -5.06 -22.98
C GLU A 115 -3.94 -6.54 -22.87
N LYS A 116 -3.03 -6.92 -21.96
CA LYS A 116 -2.63 -8.36 -21.84
C LYS A 116 -2.66 -8.88 -20.41
N ASP A 117 -3.70 -8.51 -19.68
CA ASP A 117 -3.98 -8.97 -18.31
C ASP A 117 -4.71 -10.31 -18.26
N GLU A 118 -4.66 -11.13 -19.31
CA GLU A 118 -5.43 -12.38 -19.36
C GLU A 118 -4.93 -13.44 -18.34
N HIS A 119 -3.77 -13.24 -17.72
CA HIS A 119 -3.16 -14.22 -16.80
C HIS A 119 -2.55 -13.64 -15.51
N ILE A 120 -3.06 -12.53 -14.96
CA ILE A 120 -2.67 -12.14 -13.59
C ILE A 120 -3.28 -13.15 -12.61
N GLN A 121 -2.44 -13.94 -11.95
CA GLN A 121 -2.92 -14.94 -10.98
C GLN A 121 -3.55 -14.22 -9.77
N LEU A 122 -4.60 -14.80 -9.19
CA LEU A 122 -5.33 -14.28 -8.03
C LEU A 122 -4.39 -13.86 -6.87
N TRP A 123 -3.28 -14.59 -6.71
CA TRP A 123 -2.25 -14.30 -5.71
C TRP A 123 -1.58 -12.93 -5.88
N TRP A 124 -1.35 -12.46 -7.11
CA TRP A 124 -0.75 -11.15 -7.38
C TRP A 124 -1.68 -10.01 -6.98
N CYS A 125 -2.99 -10.15 -7.21
CA CYS A 125 -3.99 -9.18 -6.79
C CYS A 125 -4.06 -9.06 -5.26
N TYR A 126 -4.00 -10.21 -4.56
CA TYR A 126 -3.92 -10.23 -3.10
C TYR A 126 -2.66 -9.52 -2.62
N MET A 127 -1.47 -9.93 -3.09
CA MET A 127 -0.20 -9.28 -2.72
C MET A 127 -0.22 -7.77 -2.95
N TYR A 128 -0.71 -7.32 -4.10
CA TYR A 128 -0.88 -5.90 -4.41
C TYR A 128 -1.73 -5.18 -3.36
N LYS A 129 -2.91 -5.73 -3.02
CA LYS A 129 -3.82 -5.13 -2.04
C LYS A 129 -3.19 -5.06 -0.65
N TYR A 130 -2.53 -6.13 -0.19
CA TYR A 130 -1.84 -6.10 1.11
C TYR A 130 -0.69 -5.09 1.13
N CYS A 131 0.09 -5.01 0.05
CA CYS A 131 1.19 -4.05 -0.08
C CYS A 131 0.73 -2.58 -0.10
N MET A 132 -0.46 -2.29 -0.63
CA MET A 132 -1.01 -0.93 -0.71
C MET A 132 -1.78 -0.52 0.55
N ASP A 133 -2.62 -1.39 1.10
CA ASP A 133 -3.55 -1.01 2.18
C ASP A 133 -3.08 -1.44 3.57
N ALA A 134 -2.45 -2.61 3.69
CA ALA A 134 -2.18 -3.24 5.00
C ALA A 134 -0.76 -3.00 5.50
N ILE A 135 0.24 -3.09 4.62
CA ILE A 135 1.65 -2.96 4.99
C ILE A 135 2.05 -1.52 5.40
N PRO A 136 1.64 -0.45 4.67
CA PRO A 136 2.04 0.92 5.01
C PRO A 136 1.60 1.36 6.42
N PRO A 137 0.36 1.10 6.88
CA PRO A 137 -0.05 1.43 8.26
C PRO A 137 0.74 0.68 9.33
N VAL A 138 1.14 -0.57 9.08
CA VAL A 138 1.91 -1.37 10.05
C VAL A 138 3.29 -0.75 10.29
N PHE A 139 4.01 -0.37 9.23
CA PHE A 139 5.30 0.31 9.37
C PHE A 139 5.17 1.68 10.02
N HIS A 140 4.10 2.44 9.72
CA HIS A 140 3.83 3.70 10.42
C HIS A 140 3.58 3.51 11.92
N ASN A 141 2.88 2.45 12.31
CA ASN A 141 2.67 2.12 13.71
C ASN A 141 4.00 1.78 14.40
N ILE A 142 4.88 1.02 13.74
CA ILE A 142 6.24 0.75 14.24
C ILE A 142 7.02 2.05 14.45
N ALA A 143 6.98 2.98 13.50
CA ALA A 143 7.60 4.30 13.65
C ALA A 143 7.03 5.07 14.86
N MET A 144 5.72 5.01 15.09
CA MET A 144 5.09 5.60 16.28
C MET A 144 5.63 5.00 17.59
N TRP A 145 5.73 3.68 17.70
CA TRP A 145 6.34 3.04 18.88
C TRP A 145 7.82 3.44 19.07
N LEU A 146 8.59 3.57 18.00
CA LEU A 146 9.96 4.07 18.05
C LEU A 146 10.03 5.52 18.56
N THR A 147 9.09 6.39 18.16
CA THR A 147 9.02 7.76 18.70
C THR A 147 8.66 7.79 20.19
N ILE A 148 7.81 6.88 20.66
CA ILE A 148 7.51 6.73 22.10
C ILE A 148 8.77 6.32 22.86
N LEU A 149 9.53 5.34 22.34
CA LEU A 149 10.82 4.93 22.92
C LEU A 149 11.82 6.09 22.98
N LEU A 150 11.91 6.87 21.90
CA LEU A 150 12.75 8.07 21.83
C LEU A 150 12.36 9.11 22.89
N ALA A 151 11.06 9.32 23.09
CA ALA A 151 10.53 10.27 24.07
C ALA A 151 10.74 9.83 25.52
N GLY A 152 10.99 8.55 25.78
CA GLY A 152 11.41 8.04 27.09
C GLY A 152 12.93 8.02 27.32
N GLN A 153 13.73 8.14 26.25
CA GLN A 153 15.19 8.20 26.32
C GLN A 153 15.76 9.63 26.38
N ARG A 154 14.90 10.64 26.16
CA ARG A 154 15.21 12.06 26.38
C ARG A 154 14.94 12.45 27.82
#